data_AF-A0A660U6D2-F1
#
_entry.id   AF-A0A660U6D2-F1
#
_cell.length_a   1.000
_cell.length_b   1.000
_cell.length_c   1.000
_cell.angle_alpha   90.00
_cell.angle_beta   90.00
_cell.angle_gamma   90.00
#
_symmetry.space_group_name_H-M   'P 1'
#
loop_
_entity.id
_entity.type
_entity.pdbx_description
1 polymer ?
#
loop_
_entity_poly.entity_id
_entity_poly.type
_entity_poly.pdbx_seq_one_letter_code
_entity_poly.pdbx_strand_id
1 'polypeptide(L)'
;MFIPPSHEERVKAIGRLNDLPMLIKKAFEPSEHFSPIPMPGPGDWLSVHREPGQTFEEYVKLNPLKPDKVRKFIYIQPIGTFIRGVNPPISLLVRFTEAFFCMKVKLLRPVMLSDIRVKARINPYTAKRQILTSDILNFLKDEKPADSFCLLAITMEDLYPEPSWNFVFGQASL
;
A
#
# COMPACT_ATOMS: atom_id res chain seq x y z
N MET A 1 -15.79 -10.19 18.38
CA MET A 1 -15.34 -11.42 17.70
C MET A 1 -15.60 -11.23 16.23
N PHE A 2 -14.63 -11.54 15.37
CA PHE A 2 -14.82 -11.48 13.91
C PHE A 2 -15.86 -12.53 13.47
N ILE A 3 -16.68 -12.18 12.49
CA ILE A 3 -17.66 -13.07 11.88
C ILE A 3 -17.39 -13.05 10.36
N PRO A 4 -17.06 -14.18 9.74
CA PRO A 4 -16.89 -14.28 8.30
C PRO A 4 -18.16 -13.80 7.57
N PRO A 5 -18.03 -12.95 6.54
CA PRO A 5 -19.18 -12.48 5.78
C PRO A 5 -19.95 -13.63 5.13
N SER A 6 -21.27 -13.61 5.32
CA SER A 6 -22.22 -14.51 4.64
C SER A 6 -22.16 -14.37 3.12
N HIS A 7 -22.75 -15.32 2.40
CA HIS A 7 -22.82 -15.24 0.93
C HIS A 7 -23.52 -13.94 0.47
N GLU A 8 -24.63 -13.58 1.12
CA GLU A 8 -25.39 -12.36 0.79
C GLU A 8 -24.57 -11.09 1.01
N GLU A 9 -23.82 -10.99 2.11
CA GLU A 9 -22.93 -9.85 2.38
C GLU A 9 -21.80 -9.75 1.35
N ARG A 10 -21.22 -10.89 0.93
CA ARG A 10 -20.20 -10.92 -0.13
C ARG A 10 -20.76 -10.49 -1.48
N VAL A 11 -21.96 -10.95 -1.84
CA VAL A 11 -22.65 -10.52 -3.07
C VAL A 11 -22.93 -9.02 -3.02
N LYS A 12 -23.40 -8.51 -1.87
CA LYS A 12 -23.64 -7.08 -1.68
C LYS A 12 -22.37 -6.24 -1.80
N ALA A 13 -21.23 -6.76 -1.34
CA ALA A 13 -19.93 -6.08 -1.43
C ALA A 13 -19.40 -5.88 -2.87
N ILE A 14 -19.93 -6.61 -3.85
CA ILE A 14 -19.61 -6.42 -5.28
C ILE A 14 -20.13 -5.07 -5.80
N GLY A 15 -21.25 -4.60 -5.27
CA GLY A 15 -21.89 -3.37 -5.70
C GLY A 15 -22.64 -3.49 -7.04
N ARG A 16 -22.87 -2.36 -7.70
CA ARG A 16 -23.66 -2.30 -8.95
C ARG A 16 -22.81 -2.64 -10.17
N LEU A 17 -23.25 -3.61 -10.96
CA LEU A 17 -22.54 -4.06 -12.17
C LEU A 17 -23.21 -3.62 -13.48
N ASN A 18 -24.42 -3.05 -13.45
CA ASN A 18 -25.26 -2.86 -14.64
C ASN A 18 -24.56 -2.14 -15.80
N ASP A 19 -23.72 -1.15 -15.48
CA ASP A 19 -23.02 -0.29 -16.44
C ASP A 19 -21.71 -0.90 -16.97
N LEU A 20 -21.35 -2.10 -16.53
CA LEU A 20 -20.09 -2.74 -16.91
C LEU A 20 -20.25 -3.62 -18.17
N PRO A 21 -19.19 -3.71 -19.01
CA PRO A 21 -19.14 -4.67 -20.10
C PRO A 21 -19.32 -6.12 -19.60
N MET A 22 -19.92 -6.99 -20.42
CA MET A 22 -20.24 -8.37 -20.03
C MET A 22 -19.01 -9.17 -19.57
N LEU A 23 -17.85 -8.98 -20.21
CA LEU A 23 -16.61 -9.64 -19.80
C LEU A 23 -16.19 -9.24 -18.38
N ILE A 24 -16.38 -7.97 -18.01
CA ILE A 24 -16.06 -7.47 -16.68
C ILE A 24 -17.07 -7.98 -15.65
N LYS A 25 -18.36 -8.03 -15.99
CA LYS A 25 -19.40 -8.61 -15.12
C LYS A 25 -19.04 -10.03 -14.68
N LYS A 26 -18.57 -10.87 -15.60
CA LYS A 26 -18.12 -12.24 -15.31
C LYS A 26 -16.97 -12.31 -14.30
N ALA A 27 -16.05 -11.33 -14.33
CA ALA A 27 -14.93 -11.29 -13.38
C ALA A 27 -15.37 -11.01 -11.94
N PHE A 28 -16.57 -10.43 -11.75
CA PHE A 28 -17.18 -10.20 -10.44
C PHE A 28 -18.16 -11.29 -10.01
N GLU A 29 -18.34 -12.36 -10.80
CA GLU A 29 -19.21 -13.46 -10.40
C GLU A 29 -18.60 -14.19 -9.18
N PRO A 30 -19.34 -14.30 -8.06
CA PRO A 30 -18.87 -14.98 -6.85
C PRO A 30 -18.88 -16.49 -7.10
N SER A 31 -17.84 -16.96 -7.78
CA SER A 31 -17.59 -18.37 -8.09
C SER A 31 -16.79 -19.06 -6.99
N GLU A 32 -16.65 -20.38 -7.12
CA GLU A 32 -15.83 -21.25 -6.25
C GLU A 32 -14.36 -20.77 -6.12
N HIS A 33 -13.88 -19.92 -7.03
CA HIS A 33 -12.53 -19.35 -6.97
C HIS A 33 -12.37 -18.25 -5.89
N PHE A 34 -13.47 -17.74 -5.32
CA PHE A 34 -13.48 -16.70 -4.30
C PHE A 34 -14.14 -17.19 -3.01
N SER A 35 -13.54 -18.22 -2.41
CA SER A 35 -13.97 -18.75 -1.11
C SER A 35 -13.98 -17.66 -0.04
N PRO A 36 -14.96 -17.67 0.88
CA PRO A 36 -14.96 -16.76 2.03
C PRO A 36 -13.67 -16.90 2.85
N ILE A 37 -13.25 -15.78 3.44
CA ILE A 37 -12.19 -15.78 4.45
C ILE A 37 -12.59 -16.71 5.59
N PRO A 38 -11.71 -17.62 6.05
CA PRO A 38 -12.03 -18.53 7.14
C PRO A 38 -12.18 -17.79 8.46
N MET A 39 -12.74 -18.48 9.47
CA MET A 39 -12.64 -18.01 10.85
C MET A 39 -11.17 -17.86 11.25
N PRO A 40 -10.77 -16.73 11.85
CA PRO A 40 -9.40 -16.52 12.27
C PRO A 40 -9.04 -17.49 13.40
N GLY A 41 -7.87 -18.11 13.30
CA GLY A 41 -7.30 -18.97 14.32
C GLY A 41 -6.64 -18.19 15.46
N PRO A 42 -6.15 -18.89 16.50
CA PRO A 42 -5.39 -18.27 17.58
C PRO A 42 -4.15 -17.53 17.05
N GLY A 43 -4.02 -16.24 17.39
CA GLY A 43 -2.90 -15.40 16.98
C GLY A 43 -3.07 -14.69 15.64
N ASP A 44 -4.10 -15.03 14.86
CA ASP A 44 -4.45 -14.26 13.66
C ASP A 44 -4.87 -12.84 14.03
N TRP A 45 -4.55 -11.89 13.16
CA TRP A 45 -4.84 -10.47 13.40
C TRP A 45 -6.30 -10.22 13.78
N LEU A 46 -7.25 -10.82 13.04
CA LEU A 46 -8.69 -10.65 13.26
C LEU A 46 -9.24 -11.46 14.45
N SER A 47 -8.45 -12.35 15.08
CA SER A 47 -8.84 -12.99 16.35
C SER A 47 -8.47 -12.14 17.56
N VAL A 48 -7.44 -11.30 17.43
CA VAL A 48 -6.92 -10.42 18.50
C VAL A 48 -7.47 -9.00 18.39
N HIS A 49 -7.52 -8.46 17.18
CA HIS A 49 -7.90 -7.08 16.90
C HIS A 49 -9.32 -7.00 16.35
N ARG A 50 -10.14 -6.15 16.98
CA ARG A 50 -11.50 -5.88 16.49
C ARG A 50 -11.46 -4.79 15.43
N GLU A 51 -11.88 -5.15 14.22
CA GLU A 51 -12.08 -4.20 13.12
C GLU A 51 -13.57 -4.16 12.74
N PRO A 52 -14.19 -2.98 12.59
CA PRO A 52 -15.61 -2.84 12.30
C PRO A 52 -16.01 -3.24 10.86
N GLY A 53 -15.03 -3.54 9.99
CA GLY A 53 -15.27 -3.77 8.56
C GLY A 53 -15.68 -2.50 7.82
N GLN A 54 -15.95 -2.64 6.51
CA GLN A 54 -16.47 -1.58 5.65
C GLN A 54 -17.32 -2.19 4.53
N THR A 55 -18.53 -1.69 4.35
CA THR A 55 -19.42 -2.06 3.23
C THR A 55 -19.07 -1.32 1.95
N PHE A 56 -19.55 -1.83 0.81
CA PHE A 56 -19.41 -1.16 -0.48
C PHE A 56 -19.99 0.26 -0.46
N GLU A 57 -21.18 0.45 0.11
CA GLU A 57 -21.82 1.75 0.17
C GLU A 57 -21.06 2.74 1.05
N GLU A 58 -20.49 2.29 2.17
CA GLU A 58 -19.63 3.13 3.01
C GLU A 58 -18.36 3.53 2.27
N TYR A 59 -17.70 2.60 1.58
CA TYR A 59 -16.52 2.90 0.75
C TYR A 59 -16.85 3.94 -0.34
N VAL A 60 -17.96 3.78 -1.05
CA VAL A 60 -18.38 4.75 -2.07
C VAL A 60 -18.66 6.13 -1.47
N LYS A 61 -19.29 6.20 -0.29
CA LYS A 61 -19.59 7.46 0.42
C LYS A 61 -18.34 8.21 0.86
N LEU A 62 -17.22 7.52 1.14
CA LEU A 62 -15.94 8.17 1.44
C LEU A 62 -15.38 8.98 0.26
N ASN A 63 -15.91 8.76 -0.95
CA ASN A 63 -15.45 9.40 -2.18
C ASN A 63 -13.91 9.34 -2.30
N PRO A 64 -13.34 8.12 -2.37
CA PRO A 64 -11.89 7.92 -2.35
C PRO A 64 -11.23 8.63 -3.52
N LEU A 65 -9.96 9.00 -3.34
CA LEU A 65 -9.12 9.52 -4.42
C LEU A 65 -9.09 8.54 -5.58
N LYS A 66 -9.49 9.02 -6.76
CA LYS A 66 -9.45 8.28 -8.02
C LYS A 66 -8.45 8.93 -8.96
N PRO A 67 -7.73 8.15 -9.78
CA PRO A 67 -6.93 8.70 -10.86
C PRO A 67 -7.81 9.56 -11.77
N ASP A 68 -7.30 10.72 -12.17
CA ASP A 68 -8.02 11.66 -13.04
C ASP A 68 -7.12 12.18 -14.17
N LYS A 69 -7.59 13.16 -14.95
CA LYS A 69 -6.84 13.71 -16.09
C LYS A 69 -5.51 14.37 -15.69
N VAL A 70 -5.42 14.84 -14.44
CA VAL A 70 -4.26 15.50 -13.84
C VAL A 70 -3.41 14.47 -13.09
N ARG A 71 -3.98 13.81 -12.08
CA ARG A 71 -3.34 12.86 -11.16
C ARG A 71 -3.41 11.44 -11.71
N LYS A 72 -2.50 11.11 -12.62
CA LYS A 72 -2.55 9.85 -13.40
C LYS A 72 -1.32 8.97 -13.30
N PHE A 73 -0.31 9.40 -12.54
CA PHE A 73 0.91 8.65 -12.35
C PHE A 73 1.12 8.27 -10.89
N ILE A 74 1.56 7.04 -10.68
CA ILE A 74 2.20 6.64 -9.43
C ILE A 74 3.68 6.94 -9.58
N TYR A 75 4.27 7.68 -8.64
CA TYR A 75 5.71 7.93 -8.64
C TYR A 75 6.40 7.05 -7.61
N ILE A 76 7.59 6.54 -7.96
CA ILE A 76 8.46 5.79 -7.04
C ILE A 76 9.75 6.58 -6.88
N GLN A 77 10.12 6.90 -5.64
CA GLN A 77 11.36 7.56 -5.24
C GLN A 77 12.26 6.53 -4.52
N PRO A 78 13.30 6.01 -5.17
CA PRO A 78 14.31 5.20 -4.48
C PRO A 78 15.10 6.08 -3.52
N ILE A 79 15.26 5.62 -2.28
CA ILE A 79 16.08 6.25 -1.26
C ILE A 79 17.15 5.25 -0.82
N GLY A 80 18.41 5.68 -0.90
CA GLY A 80 19.58 4.85 -0.60
C GLY A 80 20.02 3.96 -1.77
N THR A 81 20.83 2.95 -1.44
CA THR A 81 21.53 2.13 -2.44
C THR A 81 20.76 0.84 -2.71
N PHE A 82 20.58 0.53 -4.01
CA PHE A 82 19.98 -0.73 -4.48
C PHE A 82 21.03 -1.51 -5.27
N ILE A 83 21.65 -2.49 -4.62
CA ILE A 83 22.73 -3.31 -5.17
C ILE A 83 22.14 -4.38 -6.10
N ARG A 84 22.53 -4.35 -7.37
CA ARG A 84 22.10 -5.34 -8.38
C ARG A 84 22.52 -6.75 -7.96
N GLY A 85 21.57 -7.69 -8.01
CA GLY A 85 21.80 -9.09 -7.64
C GLY A 85 21.68 -9.38 -6.14
N VAL A 86 21.62 -8.35 -5.29
CA VAL A 86 21.34 -8.47 -3.85
C VAL A 86 19.94 -8.00 -3.54
N ASN A 87 19.55 -6.83 -4.06
CA ASN A 87 18.22 -6.27 -3.86
C ASN A 87 17.27 -6.62 -5.02
N PRO A 88 15.95 -6.72 -4.76
CA PRO A 88 14.96 -6.90 -5.81
C PRO A 88 15.08 -5.81 -6.89
N PRO A 89 14.96 -6.17 -8.19
CA PRO A 89 15.01 -5.17 -9.25
C PRO A 89 13.86 -4.17 -9.13
N ILE A 90 14.18 -2.87 -9.06
CA ILE A 90 13.16 -1.82 -9.03
C ILE A 90 12.26 -1.87 -10.26
N SER A 91 12.80 -2.27 -11.41
CA SER A 91 12.01 -2.47 -12.64
C SER A 91 10.92 -3.53 -12.49
N LEU A 92 11.12 -4.54 -11.63
CA LEU A 92 10.10 -5.54 -11.34
C LEU A 92 8.98 -4.91 -10.50
N LEU A 93 9.34 -4.14 -9.47
CA LEU A 93 8.37 -3.39 -8.66
C LEU A 93 7.53 -2.46 -9.53
N VAL A 94 8.16 -1.68 -10.42
CA VAL A 94 7.46 -0.81 -11.38
C VAL A 94 6.42 -1.60 -12.17
N ARG A 95 6.81 -2.72 -12.79
CA ARG A 95 5.90 -3.56 -13.60
C ARG A 95 4.73 -4.12 -12.77
N PHE A 96 4.98 -4.58 -11.55
CA PHE A 96 3.93 -5.08 -10.67
C PHE A 96 2.99 -3.96 -10.23
N THR A 97 3.51 -2.80 -9.86
CA THR A 97 2.71 -1.63 -9.50
C THR A 97 1.84 -1.18 -10.67
N GLU A 98 2.39 -1.14 -11.89
CA GLU A 98 1.61 -0.78 -13.08
C GLU A 98 0.47 -1.77 -13.37
N ALA A 99 0.77 -3.07 -13.31
CA ALA A 99 -0.20 -4.11 -13.56
C ALA A 99 -1.28 -4.19 -12.48
N PHE A 100 -0.90 -4.10 -11.20
CA PHE A 100 -1.82 -4.25 -10.07
C PHE A 100 -2.76 -3.06 -9.93
N PHE A 101 -2.23 -1.84 -10.02
CA PHE A 101 -3.05 -0.62 -9.88
C PHE A 101 -3.66 -0.17 -11.21
N CYS A 102 -3.30 -0.79 -12.34
CA CYS A 102 -3.70 -0.37 -13.68
C CYS A 102 -3.36 1.12 -13.95
N MET A 103 -2.21 1.57 -13.45
CA MET A 103 -1.74 2.96 -13.54
C MET A 103 -0.30 3.02 -14.02
N LYS A 104 0.05 4.04 -14.81
CA LYS A 104 1.44 4.23 -15.23
C LYS A 104 2.31 4.63 -14.04
N VAL A 105 3.51 4.07 -13.99
CA VAL A 105 4.49 4.37 -12.94
C VAL A 105 5.66 5.17 -13.50
N LYS A 106 6.06 6.21 -12.79
CA LYS A 106 7.25 7.00 -13.10
C LYS A 106 8.29 6.81 -12.00
N LEU A 107 9.45 6.28 -12.38
CA LEU A 107 10.57 6.12 -11.48
C LEU A 107 11.39 7.41 -11.42
N LEU A 108 11.57 7.97 -10.23
CA LEU A 108 12.43 9.13 -9.99
C LEU A 108 13.90 8.73 -9.85
N ARG A 109 14.79 9.72 -9.96
CA ARG A 109 16.22 9.52 -9.71
C ARG A 109 16.43 9.10 -8.26
N PRO A 110 17.25 8.07 -7.97
CA PRO A 110 17.57 7.71 -6.60
C PRO A 110 18.16 8.90 -5.83
N VAL A 111 17.79 9.01 -4.56
CA VAL A 111 18.29 10.02 -3.62
C VAL A 111 19.06 9.29 -2.52
N MET A 112 20.22 9.80 -2.10
CA MET A 112 20.95 9.18 -0.99
C MET A 112 20.34 9.60 0.34
N LEU A 113 20.44 8.75 1.36
CA LEU A 113 19.98 9.11 2.70
C LEU A 113 20.71 10.32 3.30
N SER A 114 21.94 10.57 2.86
CA SER A 114 22.72 11.77 3.23
C SER A 114 22.10 13.06 2.73
N ASP A 115 21.30 12.99 1.67
CA ASP A 115 20.76 14.15 0.97
C ASP A 115 19.40 14.57 1.53
N ILE A 116 18.82 13.75 2.42
CA ILE A 116 17.55 14.01 3.08
C ILE A 116 17.73 14.13 4.58
N ARG A 117 17.01 15.07 5.19
CA ARG A 117 17.04 15.24 6.64
C ARG A 117 16.14 14.19 7.29
N VAL A 118 16.73 13.07 7.68
CA VAL A 118 16.03 11.97 8.36
C VAL A 118 16.72 11.58 9.66
N LYS A 119 15.92 11.38 10.71
CA LYS A 119 16.40 10.77 11.95
C LYS A 119 16.64 9.29 11.73
N ALA A 120 17.70 8.81 12.37
CA ALA A 120 18.05 7.40 12.40
C ALA A 120 18.32 6.95 13.83
N ARG A 121 18.12 5.65 14.09
CA ARG A 121 18.54 4.99 15.32
C ARG A 121 19.20 3.65 15.01
N ILE A 122 19.88 3.08 16.00
CA ILE A 122 20.27 1.67 15.97
C ILE A 122 19.23 0.91 16.78
N ASN A 123 18.60 -0.10 16.16
CA ASN A 123 17.67 -0.97 16.85
C ASN A 123 18.43 -1.76 17.93
N PRO A 124 18.02 -1.72 19.21
CA PRO A 124 18.76 -2.39 20.28
C PRO A 124 18.72 -3.92 20.22
N TYR A 125 17.74 -4.50 19.50
CA TYR A 125 17.57 -5.95 19.38
C TYR A 125 18.28 -6.51 18.15
N THR A 126 18.23 -5.79 17.02
CA THR A 126 18.79 -6.28 15.75
C THR A 126 20.15 -5.67 15.40
N ALA A 127 20.58 -4.63 16.13
CA ALA A 127 21.75 -3.80 15.83
C ALA A 127 21.74 -3.16 14.42
N LYS A 128 20.58 -3.18 13.74
CA LYS A 128 20.42 -2.58 12.41
C LYS A 128 20.07 -1.10 12.53
N ARG A 129 20.56 -0.32 11.58
CA ARG A 129 20.16 1.08 11.41
C ARG A 129 18.72 1.14 10.93
N GLN A 130 17.93 2.02 11.54
CA GLN A 130 16.54 2.26 11.20
C GLN A 130 16.29 3.74 10.96
N ILE A 131 15.38 4.07 10.03
CA ILE A 131 15.02 5.43 9.65
C ILE A 131 13.60 5.77 10.09
N LEU A 132 13.42 6.99 10.60
CA LEU A 132 12.12 7.48 11.02
C LEU A 132 11.24 7.76 9.78
N THR A 133 10.13 7.06 9.66
CA THR A 133 9.23 7.15 8.50
C THR A 133 8.59 8.52 8.35
N SER A 134 8.31 9.24 9.45
CA SER A 134 7.66 10.55 9.39
C SER A 134 8.52 11.61 8.72
N ASP A 135 9.86 11.54 8.87
CA ASP A 135 10.79 12.43 8.17
C ASP A 135 10.80 12.14 6.66
N ILE A 136 10.76 10.85 6.27
CA ILE A 136 10.62 10.45 4.86
C ILE A 136 9.29 10.96 4.29
N LEU A 137 8.17 10.78 5.01
CA LEU A 137 6.86 11.23 4.56
C LEU A 137 6.80 12.76 4.39
N ASN A 138 7.48 13.52 5.25
CA ASN A 138 7.57 14.97 5.09
C ASN A 138 8.38 15.35 3.84
N PHE A 139 9.53 14.71 3.61
CA PHE A 139 10.28 14.88 2.37
C PHE A 139 9.45 14.60 1.11
N LEU A 140 8.65 13.52 1.11
CA LEU A 140 7.80 13.18 -0.04
C LEU A 140 6.68 14.21 -0.28
N LYS A 141 6.18 14.90 0.74
CA LYS A 141 5.17 15.96 0.56
C LYS A 141 5.74 17.11 -0.27
N ASP A 142 6.99 17.47 -0.02
CA ASP A 142 7.67 18.57 -0.70
C ASP A 142 8.03 18.19 -2.15
N GLU A 143 8.39 16.92 -2.40
CA GLU A 143 8.79 16.42 -3.72
C GLU A 143 7.62 15.94 -4.59
N LYS A 144 6.39 15.91 -4.07
CA LYS A 144 5.22 15.31 -4.75
C LYS A 144 4.91 16.04 -6.06
N PRO A 145 5.04 15.40 -7.24
CA PRO A 145 4.72 16.05 -8.51
C PRO A 145 3.22 16.38 -8.63
N ALA A 146 2.87 17.46 -9.33
CA ALA A 146 1.48 17.89 -9.47
C ALA A 146 0.58 16.87 -10.20
N ASP A 147 1.15 16.08 -11.13
CA ASP A 147 0.45 15.04 -11.88
C ASP A 147 0.47 13.66 -11.19
N SER A 148 0.93 13.60 -9.93
CA SER A 148 0.98 12.36 -9.15
C SER A 148 -0.36 12.05 -8.49
N PHE A 149 -0.82 10.83 -8.69
CA PHE A 149 -1.83 10.21 -7.85
C PHE A 149 -1.27 9.99 -6.44
N CYS A 150 -0.09 9.37 -6.36
CA CYS A 150 0.70 9.27 -5.14
C CYS A 150 2.19 9.22 -5.47
N LEU A 151 3.00 9.49 -4.44
CA LEU A 151 4.46 9.34 -4.46
C LEU A 151 4.85 8.36 -3.36
N LEU A 152 5.59 7.30 -3.71
CA LEU A 152 6.06 6.28 -2.78
C LEU A 152 7.58 6.38 -2.67
N ALA A 153 8.11 6.47 -1.45
CA ALA A 153 9.51 6.15 -1.19
C ALA A 153 9.69 4.64 -1.09
N ILE A 154 10.78 4.13 -1.66
CA ILE A 154 11.25 2.77 -1.41
C ILE A 154 12.69 2.82 -0.90
N THR A 155 13.01 1.96 0.06
CA THR A 155 14.36 1.88 0.65
C THR A 155 14.66 0.44 1.07
N MET A 156 15.95 0.11 1.14
CA MET A 156 16.46 -1.15 1.71
C MET A 156 16.87 -1.00 3.18
N GLU A 157 16.74 0.21 3.73
CA GLU A 157 16.93 0.47 5.16
C GLU A 157 15.71 0.01 5.96
N ASP A 158 15.94 -0.35 7.21
CA ASP A 158 14.87 -0.67 8.14
C ASP A 158 14.14 0.61 8.59
N LEU A 159 12.85 0.50 8.92
CA LEU A 159 11.96 1.65 9.16
C LEU A 159 11.33 1.57 10.54
N TYR A 160 11.11 2.72 11.18
CA TYR A 160 10.33 2.80 12.43
C TYR A 160 9.39 4.01 12.44
N PRO A 161 8.17 3.89 13.00
CA PRO A 161 7.17 4.97 12.97
C PRO A 161 7.31 5.96 14.12
N GLU A 162 7.73 5.49 15.29
CA GLU A 162 7.92 6.31 16.49
C GLU A 162 8.85 5.59 17.48
N PRO A 163 9.43 6.29 18.49
CA PRO A 163 10.44 5.72 19.38
C PRO A 163 10.03 4.44 20.11
N SER A 164 8.75 4.29 20.45
CA SER A 164 8.21 3.15 21.21
C SER A 164 8.01 1.86 20.38
N TRP A 165 8.05 1.94 19.05
CA TRP A 165 7.83 0.79 18.17
C TRP A 165 9.14 0.11 17.79
N ASN A 166 9.08 -1.17 17.43
CA ASN A 166 10.25 -1.93 16.98
C ASN A 166 10.63 -1.64 15.52
N PHE A 167 9.72 -1.88 14.57
CA PHE A 167 9.89 -1.56 13.15
C PHE A 167 8.54 -1.57 12.43
N VAL A 168 8.50 -1.07 11.20
CA VAL A 168 7.39 -1.23 10.25
C VAL A 168 7.93 -1.57 8.87
N PHE A 169 7.13 -2.23 8.03
CA PHE A 169 7.48 -2.41 6.61
C PHE A 169 7.25 -1.15 5.78
N GLY A 170 6.41 -0.23 6.27
CA GLY A 170 6.11 1.02 5.62
C GLY A 170 5.08 1.81 6.42
N GLN A 171 4.89 3.06 6.01
CA GLN A 171 3.86 3.95 6.53
C GLN A 171 3.34 4.82 5.40
N ALA A 172 2.05 5.13 5.43
CA ALA A 172 1.40 6.02 4.48
C ALA A 172 0.80 7.23 5.20
N SER A 173 0.67 8.34 4.48
CA SER A 173 -0.17 9.47 4.86
C SER A 173 -1.25 9.64 3.80
N LEU A 174 -2.50 9.81 4.24
CA LEU A 174 -3.64 10.13 3.39
C LEU A 174 -3.78 11.63 3.18
#